data_AF-A0A0I9SGK0-F1
#
_entry.id   AF-A0A0I9SGK0-F1
#
_cell.length_a   1.000
_cell.length_b   1.000
_cell.length_c   1.000
_cell.angle_alpha   90.00
_cell.angle_beta   90.00
_cell.angle_gamma   90.00
#
_symmetry.space_group_name_H-M   'P 1'
#
loop_
_entity.id
_entity.type
_entity.pdbx_description
1 polymer ?
#
loop_
_entity_poly.entity_id
_entity_poly.type
_entity_poly.pdbx_seq_one_letter_code
_entity_poly.pdbx_strand_id
1 'polypeptide(L)'
;MSSLSLDPAALAQSIKEWGRELGFQQVGITDVDLGEHEAHLEAWLAAGYQGEMDYMAAHGSKRSRPDELVPGTLRVISLRMDYLPGDTRMTQQLASP
;
A
#
# COMPACT_ATOMS: atom_id res chain seq x y z
N MET A 1 -24.15 27.25 9.64
CA MET A 1 -23.26 26.22 10.24
C MET A 1 -21.91 26.40 9.58
N SER A 2 -20.89 26.79 10.35
CA SER A 2 -19.54 26.97 9.79
C SER A 2 -19.00 25.60 9.43
N SER A 3 -18.82 25.32 8.13
CA SER A 3 -18.06 24.16 7.70
C SER A 3 -16.64 24.32 8.22
N LEU A 4 -16.21 23.44 9.12
CA LEU A 4 -14.78 23.29 9.42
C LEU A 4 -14.09 22.96 8.10
N SER A 5 -13.37 23.93 7.54
CA SER A 5 -12.50 23.68 6.40
C SER A 5 -11.39 22.75 6.87
N LEU A 6 -11.44 21.49 6.43
CA LEU A 6 -10.38 20.54 6.66
C LEU A 6 -9.10 21.06 5.99
N ASP A 7 -8.00 21.15 6.72
CA ASP A 7 -6.67 21.36 6.12
C ASP A 7 -6.05 20.00 5.80
N PRO A 8 -5.96 19.60 4.52
CA PRO A 8 -5.43 18.29 4.15
C PRO A 8 -3.95 18.13 4.52
N ALA A 9 -3.18 19.23 4.56
CA ALA A 9 -1.76 19.19 4.88
C ALA A 9 -1.56 18.88 6.36
N ALA A 10 -2.31 19.56 7.23
CA ALA A 10 -2.31 19.28 8.67
C ALA A 10 -2.78 17.84 8.96
N LEU A 11 -3.86 17.39 8.32
CA LEU A 11 -4.34 16.02 8.49
C LEU A 11 -3.30 14.98 8.03
N ALA A 12 -2.64 15.22 6.90
CA ALA A 12 -1.59 14.32 6.40
C ALA A 12 -0.41 14.21 7.39
N GLN A 13 -0.08 15.29 8.11
CA GLN A 13 0.94 15.23 9.16
C GLN A 13 0.46 14.43 10.38
N SER A 14 -0.76 14.70 10.87
CA SER A 14 -1.33 13.95 11.99
C SER A 14 -1.41 12.45 11.70
N ILE A 15 -1.80 12.04 10.49
CA ILE A 15 -1.82 10.62 10.07
C ILE A 15 -0.42 9.99 10.17
N LYS A 16 0.63 10.72 9.76
CA LYS A 16 2.01 10.22 9.81
C LYS A 16 2.51 10.13 11.26
N GLU A 17 2.13 11.07 12.11
CA GLU A 17 2.43 11.05 13.55
C GLU A 17 1.77 9.84 14.22
N TRP A 18 0.46 9.65 14.03
CA TRP A 18 -0.28 8.51 14.57
C TRP A 18 0.29 7.18 14.09
N GLY A 19 0.67 7.06 12.82
CA GLY A 19 1.30 5.83 12.32
C GLY A 19 2.61 5.51 13.03
N ARG A 20 3.43 6.51 13.35
CA ARG A 20 4.66 6.31 14.13
C ARG A 20 4.36 5.92 15.58
N GLU A 21 3.39 6.57 16.22
CA GLU A 21 2.96 6.25 17.59
C GLU A 21 2.42 4.81 17.70
N LEU A 22 1.76 4.32 16.64
CA LEU A 22 1.28 2.95 16.51
C LEU A 22 2.38 1.94 16.18
N GLY A 23 3.64 2.39 16.00
CA GLY A 23 4.79 1.52 15.79
C GLY A 23 5.10 1.20 14.31
N PHE A 24 4.49 1.88 13.34
CA PHE A 24 4.88 1.75 11.93
C PHE A 24 6.17 2.53 11.64
N GLN A 25 7.09 1.93 10.89
CA GLN A 25 8.37 2.58 10.54
C GLN A 25 8.21 3.60 9.42
N GLN A 26 7.21 3.45 8.55
CA GLN A 26 6.93 4.40 7.47
C GLN A 26 5.44 4.52 7.19
N VAL A 27 5.02 5.73 6.85
CA VAL A 27 3.67 6.07 6.39
C VAL A 27 3.79 6.87 5.10
N GLY A 28 3.17 6.37 4.03
CA GLY A 28 3.05 7.03 2.73
C GLY A 28 1.59 7.39 2.43
N ILE A 29 1.38 8.48 1.68
CA ILE A 29 0.05 8.90 1.22
C ILE A 29 0.16 9.24 -0.26
N THR A 30 -0.67 8.63 -1.10
CA THR A 30 -0.70 8.86 -2.55
C THR A 30 -2.12 9.21 -3.02
N ASP A 31 -2.27 9.72 -4.23
CA ASP A 31 -3.55 9.65 -4.94
C ASP A 31 -3.92 8.20 -5.31
N VAL A 32 -5.01 8.09 -6.05
CA VAL A 32 -5.62 6.85 -6.52
C VAL A 32 -5.42 6.66 -8.03
N ASP A 33 -4.56 7.47 -8.65
CA ASP A 33 -4.25 7.32 -10.07
C ASP A 33 -3.13 6.28 -10.24
N LEU A 34 -3.46 5.19 -10.94
CA LEU A 34 -2.52 4.10 -11.20
C LEU A 34 -1.89 4.18 -12.58
N GLY A 35 -2.26 5.15 -13.42
CA GLY A 35 -1.69 5.33 -14.76
C GLY A 35 -1.59 4.04 -15.57
N GLU A 36 -0.38 3.69 -15.97
CA GLU A 36 -0.08 2.51 -16.81
C GLU A 36 -0.12 1.16 -16.09
N HIS A 37 -0.22 1.15 -14.75
CA HIS A 37 -0.07 -0.08 -13.97
C HIS A 37 -1.23 -1.08 -14.17
N GLU A 38 -2.44 -0.59 -14.49
CA GLU A 38 -3.56 -1.47 -14.86
C GLU A 38 -3.23 -2.28 -16.12
N ALA A 39 -2.80 -1.60 -17.19
CA ALA A 39 -2.45 -2.25 -18.45
C ALA A 39 -1.26 -3.22 -18.30
N HIS A 40 -0.27 -2.88 -17.47
CA HIS A 40 0.84 -3.77 -17.16
C HIS A 40 0.38 -5.06 -16.46
N LEU A 41 -0.56 -4.95 -15.51
CA LEU A 41 -1.13 -6.12 -14.84
C LEU A 41 -1.92 -7.00 -15.83
N GLU A 42 -2.74 -6.39 -16.68
CA GLU A 42 -3.50 -7.12 -17.70
C GLU A 42 -2.59 -7.89 -18.66
N ALA A 43 -1.52 -7.26 -19.16
CA ALA A 43 -0.55 -7.90 -20.02
C ALA A 43 0.18 -9.06 -19.32
N TRP A 44 0.55 -8.86 -18.04
CA TRP A 44 1.20 -9.89 -17.23
C TRP A 44 0.29 -11.10 -16.97
N LEU A 45 -1.00 -10.87 -16.70
CA LEU A 45 -2.00 -11.92 -16.53
C LEU A 45 -2.27 -12.68 -17.85
N ALA A 46 -2.35 -11.96 -18.97
CA ALA A 46 -2.53 -12.56 -20.29
C ALA A 46 -1.36 -13.46 -20.70
N ALA A 47 -0.15 -13.16 -20.22
CA ALA A 47 1.04 -13.99 -20.42
C ALA A 47 1.11 -15.22 -19.49
N GLY A 48 0.16 -15.40 -18.55
CA GLY A 48 0.15 -16.52 -17.62
C GLY A 48 1.21 -16.46 -16.53
N TYR A 49 1.79 -15.28 -16.28
CA TYR A 49 2.89 -15.13 -15.32
C TYR A 49 2.46 -15.25 -13.85
N GLN A 50 1.15 -15.33 -13.57
CA GLN A 50 0.61 -15.65 -12.26
C GLN A 50 0.83 -17.09 -11.81
N GLY A 51 1.19 -18.00 -12.71
CA GLY A 51 1.30 -19.43 -12.39
C GLY A 51 0.00 -19.95 -11.78
N GLU A 52 0.07 -20.52 -10.58
CA GLU A 52 -1.09 -21.05 -9.83
C GLU A 52 -1.82 -19.99 -8.98
N MET A 53 -1.40 -18.72 -9.04
CA MET A 53 -2.01 -17.63 -8.26
C MET A 53 -3.30 -17.11 -8.89
N ASP A 54 -4.31 -17.96 -9.06
CA ASP A 54 -5.60 -17.62 -9.70
C ASP A 54 -6.28 -16.40 -9.05
N TYR A 55 -6.04 -16.18 -7.74
CA TYR A 55 -6.54 -15.01 -7.03
C TYR A 55 -6.06 -13.69 -7.63
N MET A 56 -4.92 -13.66 -8.33
CA MET A 56 -4.40 -12.47 -9.02
C MET A 56 -5.38 -11.97 -10.08
N ALA A 57 -6.03 -12.88 -10.81
CA ALA A 57 -7.05 -12.55 -11.81
C ALA A 57 -8.46 -12.35 -11.23
N ALA A 58 -8.75 -12.91 -10.04
CA ALA A 58 -10.10 -13.01 -9.50
C ALA A 58 -10.81 -11.68 -9.18
N HIS A 59 -10.08 -10.58 -9.00
CA HIS A 59 -10.64 -9.29 -8.57
C HIS A 59 -10.84 -8.26 -9.70
N GLY A 60 -10.55 -8.63 -10.96
CA GLY A 60 -10.75 -7.77 -12.11
C GLY A 60 -10.17 -6.36 -11.92
N SER A 61 -10.94 -5.35 -12.33
CA SER A 61 -10.58 -3.93 -12.23
C SER A 61 -10.56 -3.36 -10.81
N LYS A 62 -11.10 -4.06 -9.80
CA LYS A 62 -11.10 -3.55 -8.41
C LYS A 62 -9.70 -3.38 -7.82
N ARG A 63 -8.70 -4.06 -8.41
CA ARG A 63 -7.28 -3.89 -8.04
C ARG A 63 -6.71 -2.56 -8.53
N SER A 64 -7.19 -2.09 -9.68
CA SER A 64 -6.70 -0.88 -10.35
C SER A 64 -7.57 0.34 -10.11
N ARG A 65 -8.82 0.15 -9.66
CA ARG A 65 -9.82 1.20 -9.51
C ARG A 65 -10.34 1.26 -8.08
N PRO A 66 -9.73 2.08 -7.22
CA PRO A 66 -10.09 2.14 -5.80
C PRO A 66 -11.56 2.50 -5.53
N ASP A 67 -12.18 3.30 -6.40
CA ASP A 67 -13.60 3.67 -6.28
C ASP A 67 -14.56 2.49 -6.46
N GLU A 68 -14.16 1.46 -7.22
CA GLU A 68 -14.94 0.21 -7.37
C GLU A 68 -14.81 -0.71 -6.14
N LEU A 69 -13.80 -0.48 -5.30
CA LEU A 69 -13.61 -1.20 -4.04
C LEU A 69 -14.37 -0.50 -2.90
N VAL A 70 -14.14 0.81 -2.74
CA VAL A 70 -14.84 1.66 -1.77
C VAL A 70 -15.23 2.97 -2.46
N PRO A 71 -16.54 3.24 -2.66
CA PRO A 71 -17.00 4.46 -3.31
C PRO A 71 -16.54 5.72 -2.55
N GLY A 72 -16.06 6.71 -3.29
CA GLY A 72 -15.53 7.96 -2.75
C GLY A 72 -14.09 7.87 -2.25
N THR A 73 -13.32 6.85 -2.66
CA THR A 73 -11.89 6.76 -2.30
C THR A 73 -11.09 7.89 -2.96
N LEU A 74 -10.40 8.69 -2.15
CA LEU A 74 -9.63 9.85 -2.63
C LEU A 74 -8.11 9.63 -2.57
N ARG A 75 -7.65 8.87 -1.58
CA ARG A 75 -6.23 8.69 -1.25
C ARG A 75 -6.00 7.29 -0.70
N VAL A 76 -4.79 6.77 -0.93
CA VAL A 76 -4.32 5.53 -0.31
C VAL A 76 -3.28 5.88 0.75
N ILE A 77 -3.43 5.29 1.94
CA ILE A 77 -2.44 5.40 3.03
C ILE A 77 -1.73 4.05 3.13
N SER A 78 -0.42 4.05 2.88
CA SER A 78 0.41 2.84 2.96
C SER A 78 1.25 2.86 4.22
N LEU A 79 1.26 1.74 4.94
CA LEU A 79 2.01 1.56 6.17
C LEU A 79 3.06 0.46 5.96
N ARG A 80 4.27 0.66 6.46
CA ARG A 80 5.37 -0.30 6.40
C ARG A 80 5.79 -0.72 7.79
N MET A 81 6.07 -2.00 7.94
CA MET A 81 6.76 -2.54 9.11
C MET A 81 7.98 -3.35 8.69
N ASP A 82 9.09 -3.18 9.41
CA ASP A 82 10.25 -4.05 9.25
C ASP A 82 9.93 -5.44 9.81
N TYR A 83 9.97 -6.46 8.94
CA TYR A 83 9.65 -7.84 9.33
C TYR A 83 10.76 -8.48 10.18
N LEU A 84 12.02 -8.12 9.93
CA LEU A 84 13.17 -8.64 10.65
C LEU A 84 13.73 -7.57 11.61
N PRO A 85 13.59 -7.73 12.93
CA PRO A 85 14.20 -6.82 13.88
C PRO A 85 15.74 -6.97 13.88
N GLY A 86 16.44 -5.88 14.21
CA GLY A 86 17.90 -5.76 14.06
C GLY A 86 18.76 -6.68 14.94
N ASP A 87 18.18 -7.39 15.91
CA ASP A 87 18.90 -8.31 16.79
C ASP A 87 18.37 -9.73 16.63
N THR A 88 18.76 -10.39 15.54
CA THR A 88 18.41 -11.79 15.31
C THR A 88 19.65 -12.66 15.20
N ARG A 89 19.63 -13.79 15.93
CA ARG A 89 20.59 -14.89 15.79
C ARG A 89 20.76 -15.36 14.34
N MET A 90 19.76 -15.12 13.48
CA MET A 90 19.83 -15.35 12.03
C MET A 90 20.99 -14.60 11.36
N THR A 91 21.19 -13.31 11.67
CA THR A 91 22.27 -12.51 11.08
C THR A 91 23.64 -13.06 11.46
N GLN A 92 23.79 -13.58 12.69
CA GLN A 92 25.02 -14.21 13.16
C GLN A 92 25.28 -15.56 12.47
N GLN A 93 24.22 -16.35 12.21
CA GLN A 93 24.32 -17.62 11.52
C GLN A 93 24.65 -17.45 10.03
N LEU A 94 24.04 -16.47 9.34
CA LEU A 94 24.36 -16.15 7.94
C LEU A 94 25.82 -15.66 7.76
N ALA A 95 26.41 -15.05 8.80
CA ALA A 95 27.78 -14.55 8.77
C ALA A 95 28.84 -15.64 9.08
N SER A 96 28.43 -16.87 9.39
CA SER A 96 29.32 -18.00 9.67
C SER A 96 29.22 -19.03 8.53
N PRO A 97 30.20 -19.08 7.61
CA PRO A 97 30.19 -20.01 6.46
C PRO A 97 30.26 -21.49 6.85
#